data_AF-A0A4Q2XVP8-F1
#
_entry.id   AF-A0A4Q2XVP8-F1
#
_cell.length_a   1.000
_cell.length_b   1.000
_cell.length_c   1.000
_cell.angle_alpha   90.00
_cell.angle_beta   90.00
_cell.angle_gamma   90.00
#
_symmetry.space_group_name_H-M   'P 1'
#
loop_
_entity.id
_entity.type
_entity.pdbx_description
1 polymer ?
#
loop_
_entity_poly.entity_id
_entity_poly.type
_entity_poly.pdbx_seq_one_letter_code
_entity_poly.pdbx_strand_id
1 'polypeptide(L)'
;MPRVISINCAKPAASAASGPSPRRPECSAAPWAMPSPQQWRNANASTKMAGDHLALDSSVVVRHLRGHSPGISRTLAEADELYLPVTALGELLFGVERSGNDPRAREPLEKLLRDAVLISPDDQTAEHYAKLRAHLTAKGTPIPENDIWIAATARRHQLKLYHDDAHFELLEGLIDGLRA
;
A
#
# COMPACT_ATOMS: atom_id res chain seq x y z
N MET A 1 9.97 16.02 6.07
CA MET A 1 9.94 15.20 4.84
C MET A 1 9.15 13.95 5.14
N PRO A 2 8.30 13.45 4.21
CA PRO A 2 7.59 12.19 4.41
C PRO A 2 8.60 11.07 4.63
N ARG A 3 8.27 10.11 5.50
CA ARG A 3 9.06 8.88 5.62
C ARG A 3 8.73 8.02 4.40
N VAL A 4 9.65 7.98 3.45
CA VAL A 4 9.57 7.06 2.31
C VAL A 4 10.26 5.77 2.73
N ILE A 5 9.51 4.69 2.86
CA ILE A 5 10.11 3.37 3.09
C ILE A 5 10.25 2.69 1.73
N SER A 6 11.45 2.76 1.17
CA SER A 6 11.88 1.84 0.13
C SER A 6 12.66 0.73 0.82
N ILE A 7 12.05 -0.45 0.96
CA ILE A 7 12.73 -1.60 1.55
C ILE A 7 13.74 -2.08 0.49
N ASN A 8 15.00 -1.68 0.67
CA ASN A 8 16.07 -2.01 -0.25
C ASN A 8 16.30 -3.53 -0.22
N CYS A 9 16.01 -4.21 -1.33
CA CYS A 9 16.53 -5.56 -1.58
C CYS A 9 18.06 -5.52 -1.49
N ALA A 10 18.64 -6.38 -0.66
CA ALA A 10 20.08 -6.62 -0.65
C ALA A 10 20.53 -7.05 -2.05
N LYS A 11 21.21 -6.15 -2.77
CA LYS A 11 22.01 -6.52 -3.94
C LYS A 11 23.20 -7.35 -3.45
N PRO A 12 23.48 -8.55 -4.00
CA PRO A 12 24.78 -9.15 -3.82
C PRO A 12 25.84 -8.25 -4.47
N ALA A 13 26.95 -8.05 -3.75
CA ALA A 13 28.07 -7.22 -4.18
C ALA A 13 28.64 -7.70 -5.52
N ALA A 14 28.73 -6.79 -6.49
CA ALA A 14 29.43 -7.04 -7.74
C ALA A 14 30.94 -6.86 -7.54
N SER A 15 31.73 -7.92 -7.75
CA SER A 15 33.15 -7.80 -8.04
C SER A 15 33.39 -8.14 -9.52
N ALA A 16 34.19 -7.31 -10.19
CA ALA A 16 34.47 -7.42 -11.61
C ALA A 16 35.32 -8.65 -11.96
N ALA A 17 34.89 -9.44 -12.94
CA ALA A 17 35.74 -10.29 -13.77
C ALA A 17 35.02 -10.62 -15.09
N SER A 18 35.68 -10.35 -16.20
CA SER A 18 35.27 -10.65 -17.57
C SER A 18 35.31 -12.15 -17.86
N GLY A 19 34.17 -12.74 -18.27
CA GLY A 19 34.04 -14.14 -18.72
C GLY A 19 32.63 -14.41 -19.28
N PRO A 20 32.44 -15.43 -20.14
CA PRO A 20 31.20 -15.60 -20.89
C PRO A 20 30.01 -15.97 -19.99
N SER A 21 28.84 -15.47 -20.36
CA SER A 21 27.55 -15.58 -19.65
C SER A 21 27.28 -16.97 -19.04
N PRO A 22 27.02 -17.09 -17.72
CA PRO A 22 26.61 -18.35 -17.12
C PRO A 22 25.11 -18.60 -17.35
N ARG A 23 24.78 -19.84 -17.73
CA ARG A 23 23.40 -20.34 -17.85
C ARG A 23 22.63 -20.13 -16.54
N ARG A 24 21.34 -19.82 -16.63
CA ARG A 24 20.44 -19.70 -15.47
C ARG A 24 20.46 -21.01 -14.64
N PRO A 25 20.55 -20.96 -13.30
CA PRO A 25 20.38 -22.17 -12.50
C PRO A 25 18.91 -22.59 -12.47
N GLU A 26 18.68 -23.89 -12.64
CA GLU A 26 17.38 -24.53 -12.46
C GLU A 26 16.90 -24.41 -11.01
N CYS A 27 15.64 -24.03 -10.81
CA CYS A 27 14.99 -24.00 -9.51
C CYS A 27 14.78 -25.44 -9.01
N SER A 28 15.58 -25.90 -8.06
CA SER A 28 15.29 -27.10 -7.28
C SER A 28 14.24 -26.78 -6.22
N ALA A 29 13.09 -27.46 -6.27
CA ALA A 29 12.06 -27.42 -5.24
C ALA A 29 12.60 -27.97 -3.91
N ALA A 30 12.52 -27.17 -2.84
CA ALA A 30 12.62 -27.65 -1.47
C ALA A 30 11.51 -26.98 -0.62
N PRO A 31 10.89 -27.71 0.33
CA PRO A 31 9.71 -27.27 1.06
C PRO A 31 10.10 -26.37 2.25
N TRP A 32 9.53 -25.19 2.35
CA TRP A 32 9.77 -24.30 3.49
C TRP A 32 8.81 -24.66 4.64
N ALA A 33 9.38 -25.03 5.77
CA ALA A 33 8.66 -25.22 7.03
C ALA A 33 8.30 -23.86 7.65
N MET A 34 7.06 -23.71 8.12
CA MET A 34 6.62 -22.54 8.90
C MET A 34 7.26 -22.52 10.30
N PRO A 35 7.60 -21.35 10.86
CA PRO A 35 7.90 -21.25 12.29
C PRO A 35 6.63 -21.44 13.12
N SER A 36 6.76 -22.07 14.30
CA SER A 36 5.61 -22.51 15.11
C SER A 36 4.89 -21.35 15.83
N PRO A 37 3.57 -21.46 16.09
CA PRO A 37 2.76 -20.39 16.68
C PRO A 37 3.08 -19.96 18.13
N GLN A 38 4.13 -20.48 18.77
CA GLN A 38 4.36 -20.32 20.21
C GLN A 38 5.32 -19.17 20.59
N GLN A 39 6.00 -18.54 19.63
CA GLN A 39 7.04 -17.53 19.91
C GLN A 39 6.54 -16.10 20.22
N TRP A 40 5.22 -15.84 20.23
CA TRP A 40 4.68 -14.51 20.54
C TRP A 40 4.16 -14.34 21.98
N ARG A 41 4.23 -15.38 22.83
CA ARG A 41 3.74 -15.33 24.21
C ARG A 41 4.88 -15.08 25.19
N ASN A 42 5.31 -13.83 25.36
CA ASN A 42 5.75 -13.23 26.65
C ASN A 42 6.60 -11.96 26.45
N ALA A 43 5.98 -10.79 26.51
CA ALA A 43 6.60 -9.56 27.03
C ALA A 43 5.51 -8.56 27.40
N ASN A 44 5.07 -8.59 28.66
CA ASN A 44 4.18 -7.57 29.23
C ASN A 44 4.96 -6.27 29.45
N ALA A 45 4.64 -5.25 28.66
CA ALA A 45 4.79 -3.84 29.03
C ALA A 45 3.60 -3.07 28.45
N SER A 46 2.69 -2.65 29.32
CA SER A 46 1.68 -1.59 29.12
C SER A 46 0.86 -1.62 27.83
N THR A 47 -0.21 -2.41 27.85
CA THR A 47 -1.23 -2.54 26.82
C THR A 47 -1.91 -1.21 26.45
N LYS A 48 -1.47 -0.60 25.34
CA LYS A 48 -2.39 -0.02 24.36
C LYS A 48 -2.69 -1.16 23.37
N MET A 49 -3.92 -1.68 23.34
CA MET A 49 -4.30 -2.69 22.35
C MET A 49 -4.30 -2.05 20.95
N ALA A 50 -3.82 -2.82 19.97
CA ALA A 50 -3.52 -2.47 18.57
C ALA A 50 -4.48 -1.43 17.95
N GLY A 51 -3.95 -0.29 17.53
CA GLY A 51 -4.62 0.56 16.55
C GLY A 51 -4.39 0.01 15.14
N ASP A 52 -5.25 0.45 14.22
CA ASP A 52 -5.24 -0.02 12.85
C ASP A 52 -4.10 0.66 12.06
N HIS A 53 -3.31 -0.14 11.31
CA HIS A 53 -2.41 0.35 10.28
C HIS A 53 -3.17 0.42 8.95
N LEU A 54 -3.36 1.62 8.42
CA LEU A 54 -4.24 1.85 7.27
C LEU A 54 -3.45 2.24 6.03
N ALA A 55 -3.68 1.54 4.92
CA ALA A 55 -3.31 2.02 3.59
C ALA A 55 -4.44 2.91 3.06
N LEU A 56 -4.11 4.10 2.55
CA LEU A 56 -5.11 5.06 2.11
C LEU A 56 -5.30 5.03 0.59
N ASP A 57 -6.55 4.89 0.17
CA ASP A 57 -6.96 5.20 -1.20
C ASP A 57 -7.03 6.72 -1.44
N SER A 58 -6.84 7.14 -2.70
CA SER A 58 -6.90 8.55 -3.08
C SER A 58 -8.28 9.16 -2.82
N SER A 59 -9.36 8.39 -3.01
CA SER A 59 -10.74 8.83 -2.78
C SER A 59 -10.98 9.29 -1.32
N VAL A 60 -10.51 8.51 -0.35
CA VAL A 60 -10.58 8.81 1.09
C VAL A 60 -9.80 10.07 1.41
N VAL A 61 -8.58 10.19 0.88
CA VAL A 61 -7.76 11.38 1.08
C VAL A 61 -8.43 12.62 0.52
N VAL A 62 -8.92 12.58 -0.72
CA VAL A 62 -9.64 13.71 -1.33
C VAL A 62 -10.83 14.13 -0.48
N ARG A 63 -11.62 13.17 0.00
CA ARG A 63 -12.81 13.43 0.81
C ARG A 63 -12.45 14.02 2.18
N HIS A 64 -11.39 13.51 2.82
CA HIS A 64 -10.84 14.06 4.06
C HIS A 64 -10.37 15.51 3.88
N LEU A 65 -9.55 15.79 2.86
CA LEU A 65 -8.97 17.12 2.61
C LEU A 65 -10.04 18.16 2.25
N ARG A 66 -11.14 17.74 1.63
CA ARG A 66 -12.28 18.62 1.37
C ARG A 66 -13.08 18.94 2.64
N GLY A 67 -12.87 18.26 3.75
CA GLY A 67 -13.57 18.51 5.02
C GLY A 67 -15.03 18.02 5.06
N HIS A 68 -15.42 17.15 4.14
CA HIS A 68 -16.84 16.74 3.97
C HIS A 68 -17.20 15.46 4.75
N SER A 69 -16.33 14.93 5.61
CA SER A 69 -16.57 13.62 6.26
C SER A 69 -15.94 13.51 7.64
N PRO A 70 -16.68 13.87 8.71
CA PRO A 70 -16.22 13.71 10.09
C PRO A 70 -15.87 12.27 10.48
N GLY A 71 -16.56 11.29 9.89
CA GLY A 71 -16.26 9.86 10.09
C GLY A 71 -14.85 9.49 9.61
N ILE A 72 -14.50 9.88 8.38
CA ILE A 72 -13.16 9.68 7.82
C ILE A 72 -12.10 10.36 8.68
N SER A 73 -12.31 11.63 9.04
CA SER A 73 -11.34 12.36 9.86
C SER A 73 -11.12 11.70 11.23
N ARG A 74 -12.17 11.11 11.82
CA ARG A 74 -12.05 10.34 13.07
C ARG A 74 -11.24 9.07 12.85
N THR A 75 -11.58 8.26 11.85
CA THR A 75 -10.86 7.01 11.54
C THR A 75 -9.38 7.27 11.29
N LEU A 76 -9.04 8.31 10.52
CA LEU A 76 -7.65 8.68 10.25
C LEU A 76 -6.91 9.15 11.51
N ALA A 77 -7.60 9.83 12.44
CA ALA A 77 -7.01 10.29 13.69
C ALA A 77 -6.86 9.18 14.75
N GLU A 78 -7.67 8.12 14.66
CA GLU A 78 -7.63 6.95 15.55
C GLU A 78 -6.68 5.85 15.06
N ALA A 79 -6.25 5.90 13.79
CA ALA A 79 -5.27 4.98 13.23
C ALA A 79 -3.90 5.15 13.91
N ASP A 80 -3.21 4.03 14.13
CA ASP A 80 -1.87 4.04 14.73
C ASP A 80 -0.83 4.58 13.72
N GLU A 81 -0.98 4.21 12.46
CA GLU A 81 -0.11 4.66 11.39
C GLU A 81 -0.83 4.69 10.05
N LEU A 82 -0.61 5.76 9.30
CA LEU A 82 -1.18 5.97 7.97
C LEU A 82 -0.12 5.68 6.91
N TYR A 83 -0.49 4.87 5.93
CA TYR A 83 0.33 4.53 4.79
C TYR A 83 -0.32 5.04 3.52
N LEU A 84 0.45 5.70 2.67
CA LEU A 84 -0.03 6.22 1.40
C LEU A 84 0.77 5.57 0.25
N PRO A 85 0.13 4.70 -0.55
CA PRO A 85 0.72 4.21 -1.79
C PRO A 85 1.13 5.37 -2.70
N VAL A 86 2.34 5.31 -3.26
CA VAL A 86 2.83 6.37 -4.17
C VAL A 86 1.97 6.50 -5.43
N THR A 87 1.23 5.46 -5.80
CA THR A 87 0.23 5.50 -6.88
C THR A 87 -0.94 6.41 -6.51
N ALA A 88 -1.49 6.28 -5.30
CA ALA A 88 -2.49 7.21 -4.77
C ALA A 88 -1.94 8.63 -4.62
N LEU A 89 -0.68 8.79 -4.17
CA LEU A 89 -0.02 10.09 -4.16
C LEU A 89 0.06 10.72 -5.56
N GLY A 90 0.35 9.93 -6.59
CA GLY A 90 0.36 10.39 -7.98
C GLY A 90 -0.97 10.98 -8.43
N GLU A 91 -2.08 10.34 -8.05
CA GLU A 91 -3.44 10.82 -8.34
C GLU A 91 -3.76 12.12 -7.59
N LEU A 92 -3.34 12.21 -6.32
CA LEU A 92 -3.53 13.40 -5.50
C LEU A 92 -2.75 14.60 -6.06
N LEU A 93 -1.48 14.39 -6.43
CA LEU A 93 -0.65 15.42 -7.05
C LEU A 93 -1.19 15.84 -8.42
N PHE A 94 -1.69 14.89 -9.23
CA PHE A 94 -2.39 15.22 -10.46
C PHE A 94 -3.61 16.11 -10.19
N GLY A 95 -4.37 15.84 -9.12
CA GLY A 95 -5.47 16.69 -8.68
C GLY A 95 -5.04 18.12 -8.35
N VAL A 96 -3.88 18.30 -7.68
CA VAL A 96 -3.28 19.60 -7.36
C VAL A 96 -2.83 20.34 -8.64
N GLU A 97 -2.16 19.65 -9.56
CA GLU A 97 -1.74 20.24 -10.83
C GLU A 97 -2.95 20.69 -11.66
N ARG A 98 -4.00 19.86 -11.71
CA ARG A 98 -5.25 20.16 -12.42
C ARG A 98 -5.98 21.38 -11.85
N SER A 99 -5.83 21.66 -10.56
CA SER A 99 -6.38 22.86 -9.93
C SER A 99 -5.49 24.11 -10.09
N GLY A 100 -4.48 24.07 -10.96
CA GLY A 100 -3.54 25.17 -11.15
C GLY A 100 -2.60 25.38 -9.96
N ASN A 101 -2.29 24.30 -9.24
CA ASN A 101 -1.43 24.33 -8.04
C ASN A 101 -1.97 25.27 -6.93
N ASP A 102 -3.29 25.37 -6.82
CA ASP A 102 -3.98 26.14 -5.77
C ASP A 102 -3.48 25.74 -4.37
N PRO A 103 -2.98 26.69 -3.55
CA PRO A 103 -2.59 26.44 -2.16
C PRO A 103 -3.67 25.74 -1.33
N ARG A 104 -4.96 25.96 -1.63
CA ARG A 104 -6.08 25.30 -0.95
C ARG A 104 -6.13 23.78 -1.19
N ALA A 105 -5.55 23.30 -2.30
CA ALA A 105 -5.40 21.87 -2.57
C ALA A 105 -4.03 21.36 -2.12
N ARG A 106 -2.97 22.14 -2.36
CA ARG A 106 -1.59 21.75 -2.08
C ARG A 106 -1.26 21.68 -0.60
N GLU A 107 -1.58 22.73 0.16
CA GLU A 107 -1.18 22.82 1.56
C GLU A 107 -1.77 21.68 2.40
N PRO A 108 -3.08 21.34 2.30
CA PRO A 108 -3.64 20.22 3.07
C PRO A 108 -2.98 18.88 2.75
N LEU A 109 -2.67 18.62 1.47
CA LEU A 109 -1.94 17.41 1.06
C LEU A 109 -0.53 17.38 1.69
N GLU A 110 0.19 18.50 1.68
CA GLU A 110 1.51 18.59 2.33
C GLU A 110 1.43 18.40 3.86
N LYS A 111 0.31 18.74 4.50
CA LYS A 111 0.10 18.42 5.93
C LYS A 111 -0.05 16.92 6.13
N LEU A 112 -0.94 16.28 5.38
CA LEU A 112 -1.15 14.83 5.45
C LEU A 112 0.15 14.05 5.22
N LEU A 113 0.98 14.47 4.26
CA LEU A 113 2.26 13.83 3.96
C LEU A 113 3.29 13.91 5.08
N ARG A 114 3.11 14.76 6.10
CA ARG A 114 3.97 14.74 7.29
C ARG A 114 3.59 13.62 8.26
N ASP A 115 2.34 13.20 8.22
CA ASP A 115 1.76 12.23 9.15
C ASP A 115 1.64 10.83 8.51
N ALA A 116 1.78 10.72 7.18
CA ALA A 116 1.72 9.46 6.44
C ALA A 116 3.11 8.92 6.03
N VAL A 117 3.22 7.60 6.01
CA VAL A 117 4.36 6.84 5.47
C VAL A 117 4.10 6.54 4.00
N LEU A 118 5.03 6.91 3.12
CA LEU A 118 4.93 6.60 1.70
C LEU A 118 5.44 5.18 1.42
N ILE A 119 4.64 4.41 0.69
CA ILE A 119 4.98 3.04 0.28
C ILE A 119 4.99 2.90 -1.25
N SER A 120 6.10 2.36 -1.76
CA SER A 120 6.35 2.19 -3.19
C SER A 120 6.13 0.74 -3.62
N PRO A 121 5.58 0.49 -4.83
CA PRO A 121 5.56 -0.83 -5.43
C PRO A 121 6.97 -1.42 -5.60
N ASP A 122 7.07 -2.72 -5.43
CA ASP A 122 8.24 -3.51 -5.82
C ASP A 122 7.83 -4.80 -6.55
N ASP A 123 8.78 -5.73 -6.69
CA ASP A 123 8.58 -7.02 -7.35
C ASP A 123 7.47 -7.85 -6.67
N GLN A 124 7.41 -7.85 -5.34
CA GLN A 124 6.34 -8.52 -4.60
C GLN A 124 4.98 -7.85 -4.85
N THR A 125 4.92 -6.51 -4.90
CA THR A 125 3.69 -5.80 -5.30
C THR A 125 3.24 -6.24 -6.70
N ALA A 126 4.16 -6.41 -7.65
CA ALA A 126 3.82 -6.84 -9.01
C ALA A 126 3.19 -8.24 -9.05
N GLU A 127 3.63 -9.18 -8.19
CA GLU A 127 3.00 -10.49 -8.06
C GLU A 127 1.56 -10.40 -7.53
N HIS A 128 1.32 -9.54 -6.53
CA HIS A 128 -0.03 -9.31 -6.01
C HIS A 128 -0.92 -8.67 -7.06
N TYR A 129 -0.42 -7.67 -7.79
CA TYR A 129 -1.12 -7.02 -8.89
C TYR A 129 -1.54 -8.03 -9.95
N ALA A 130 -0.63 -8.91 -10.41
CA ALA A 130 -0.93 -9.90 -11.44
C ALA A 130 -2.08 -10.83 -11.01
N LYS A 131 -2.09 -11.27 -9.75
CA LYS A 131 -3.15 -12.11 -9.17
C LYS A 131 -4.49 -11.37 -9.13
N LEU A 132 -4.50 -10.12 -8.66
CA LEU A 132 -5.72 -9.29 -8.60
C LEU A 132 -6.27 -9.02 -10.00
N ARG A 133 -5.40 -8.63 -10.95
CA ARG A 133 -5.78 -8.34 -12.34
C ARG A 133 -6.35 -9.57 -13.04
N ALA A 134 -5.71 -10.74 -12.86
CA ALA A 134 -6.19 -11.99 -13.43
C ALA A 134 -7.57 -12.37 -12.87
N HIS A 135 -7.79 -12.18 -11.57
CA HIS A 135 -9.09 -12.40 -10.94
C HIS A 135 -10.20 -11.51 -11.51
N LEU A 136 -9.94 -10.20 -11.61
CA LEU A 136 -10.88 -9.23 -12.18
C LEU A 136 -11.20 -9.53 -13.65
N THR A 137 -10.17 -9.90 -14.42
CA THR A 137 -10.32 -10.27 -15.83
C THR A 137 -11.18 -11.52 -15.99
N ALA A 138 -10.96 -12.54 -15.16
CA ALA A 138 -11.76 -13.77 -15.17
C ALA A 138 -13.23 -13.54 -14.80
N LYS A 139 -13.52 -12.54 -13.94
CA LYS A 139 -14.87 -12.12 -13.57
C LYS A 139 -15.53 -11.15 -14.56
N GLY A 140 -14.78 -10.63 -15.54
CA GLY A 140 -15.29 -9.65 -16.51
C GLY A 140 -15.59 -8.27 -15.90
N THR A 141 -14.95 -7.93 -14.77
CA THR A 141 -15.19 -6.68 -14.02
C THR A 141 -13.91 -5.84 -14.00
N PRO A 142 -13.63 -5.05 -15.05
CA PRO A 142 -12.45 -4.18 -15.05
C PRO A 142 -12.64 -3.03 -14.05
N ILE A 143 -11.61 -2.77 -13.24
CA ILE A 143 -11.48 -1.55 -12.43
C ILE A 143 -10.28 -0.74 -12.94
N PRO A 144 -10.16 0.55 -12.59
CA PRO A 144 -9.01 1.38 -12.95
C PRO A 144 -7.67 0.74 -12.55
N GLU A 145 -6.64 0.92 -13.39
CA GLU A 145 -5.35 0.23 -13.19
C GLU A 145 -4.64 0.66 -11.89
N ASN A 146 -4.77 1.94 -11.54
CA ASN A 146 -4.16 2.48 -10.32
C ASN A 146 -4.80 1.90 -9.06
N ASP A 147 -6.11 1.65 -9.06
CA ASP A 147 -6.83 0.99 -7.96
C ASP A 147 -6.27 -0.42 -7.72
N ILE A 148 -5.95 -1.15 -8.80
CA ILE A 148 -5.33 -2.47 -8.70
C ILE A 148 -3.94 -2.37 -8.07
N TRP A 149 -3.14 -1.37 -8.45
CA TRP A 149 -1.84 -1.14 -7.82
C TRP A 149 -1.93 -0.72 -6.35
N ILE A 150 -2.91 0.12 -6.00
CA ILE A 150 -3.21 0.51 -4.61
C ILE A 150 -3.57 -0.73 -3.79
N ALA A 151 -4.52 -1.54 -4.27
CA ALA A 151 -4.93 -2.79 -3.64
C ALA A 151 -3.78 -3.79 -3.53
N ALA A 152 -2.97 -3.95 -4.58
CA ALA A 152 -1.81 -4.83 -4.58
C ALA A 152 -0.77 -4.39 -3.54
N THR A 153 -0.54 -3.08 -3.42
CA THR A 153 0.41 -2.50 -2.46
C THR A 153 -0.07 -2.72 -1.04
N ALA A 154 -1.34 -2.43 -0.74
CA ALA A 154 -1.94 -2.69 0.58
C ALA A 154 -1.86 -4.18 0.95
N ARG A 155 -2.22 -5.07 0.00
CA ARG A 155 -2.18 -6.51 0.17
C ARG A 155 -0.78 -7.05 0.46
N ARG A 156 0.23 -6.55 -0.28
CA ARG A 156 1.64 -6.92 -0.09
C ARG A 156 2.11 -6.63 1.33
N HIS A 157 1.72 -5.48 1.88
CA HIS A 157 2.10 -5.04 3.21
C HIS A 157 1.15 -5.52 4.32
N GLN A 158 0.13 -6.33 4.00
CA GLN A 158 -0.88 -6.79 4.96
C GLN A 158 -1.60 -5.63 5.68
N LEU A 159 -1.79 -4.52 4.97
CA LEU A 159 -2.46 -3.33 5.48
C LEU A 159 -3.94 -3.37 5.14
N LYS A 160 -4.77 -2.87 6.07
CA LYS A 160 -6.19 -2.66 5.79
C LYS A 160 -6.32 -1.46 4.86
N LEU A 161 -6.88 -1.67 3.68
CA LEU A 161 -7.09 -0.61 2.70
C LEU A 161 -8.32 0.20 3.08
N TYR A 162 -8.14 1.47 3.46
CA TYR A 162 -9.23 2.38 3.72
C TYR A 162 -9.63 3.09 2.42
N HIS A 163 -10.85 2.82 1.94
CA HIS A 163 -11.35 3.31 0.66
C HIS A 163 -12.79 3.81 0.75
N ASP A 164 -13.19 4.61 -0.23
CA ASP A 164 -14.57 5.06 -0.43
C ASP A 164 -15.13 4.62 -1.79
N ASP A 165 -14.30 3.99 -2.62
CA ASP A 165 -14.66 3.50 -3.94
C ASP A 165 -15.28 2.09 -3.88
N ALA A 166 -16.40 1.90 -4.58
CA ALA A 166 -17.05 0.60 -4.72
C ALA A 166 -16.22 -0.39 -5.56
N HIS A 167 -15.24 0.07 -6.35
CA HIS A 167 -14.34 -0.80 -7.10
C HIS A 167 -13.64 -1.84 -6.21
N PHE A 168 -13.27 -1.46 -4.99
CA PHE A 168 -12.57 -2.36 -4.07
C PHE A 168 -13.49 -3.45 -3.48
N GLU A 169 -14.81 -3.28 -3.52
CA GLU A 169 -15.77 -4.34 -3.14
C GLU A 169 -15.67 -5.54 -4.09
N LEU A 170 -15.26 -5.31 -5.36
CA LEU A 170 -15.01 -6.39 -6.33
C LEU A 170 -13.77 -7.23 -5.98
N LEU A 171 -12.95 -6.77 -5.04
CA LEU A 171 -11.75 -7.42 -4.54
C LEU A 171 -11.96 -8.03 -3.14
N GLU A 172 -13.21 -8.11 -2.66
CA GLU A 172 -13.54 -8.76 -1.39
C GLU A 172 -12.97 -10.19 -1.30
N GLY A 173 -12.38 -10.50 -0.15
CA GLY A 173 -11.70 -11.77 0.11
C GLY A 173 -10.29 -11.89 -0.48
N LEU A 174 -9.83 -10.91 -1.26
CA LEU A 174 -8.45 -10.83 -1.75
C LEU A 174 -7.62 -9.75 -1.04
N ILE A 175 -8.29 -8.73 -0.52
CA ILE A 175 -7.71 -7.66 0.29
C ILE A 175 -8.51 -7.50 1.59
N ASP A 176 -7.87 -6.99 2.64
CA ASP A 176 -8.56 -6.52 3.85
C ASP A 176 -8.94 -5.05 3.62
N GLY A 177 -10.22 -4.76 3.50
CA GLY A 177 -10.76 -3.45 3.14
C GLY A 177 -11.62 -2.86 4.24
N LEU A 178 -11.48 -1.56 4.48
CA LEU A 178 -12.37 -0.77 5.31
C LEU A 178 -13.04 0.27 4.41
N ARG A 179 -14.37 0.25 4.36
CA ARG A 179 -15.14 1.26 3.63
C ARG A 179 -15.45 2.46 4.52
N ALA A 180 -15.26 3.66 3.98
CA ALA A 180 -15.47 4.95 4.63
C ALA A 180 -16.94 5.40 4.75
#